data_AF-A0A0H4ACI8-F1
#
_entry.id   AF-A0A0H4ACI8-F1
#
_cell.length_a   1.000
_cell.length_b   1.000
_cell.length_c   1.000
_cell.angle_alpha   90.00
_cell.angle_beta   90.00
_cell.angle_gamma   90.00
#
_symmetry.space_group_name_H-M   'P 1'
#
loop_
_entity.id
_entity.type
_entity.pdbx_description
1 polymer ?
#
loop_
_entity_poly.entity_id
_entity_poly.type
_entity_poly.pdbx_seq_one_letter_code
_entity_poly.pdbx_strand_id
1 'polypeptide(L)'
;ALAAIEPGQVVLDLGSGGGIDALLAARRVGPTGRVYGVDMTEEMLALARANRERAGAANVEFLNGTIEAIPLPDRSVDLVISNCVINLSADKQAVFREAFRVLKPGGR
;
A
#
# COMPACT_ATOMS: atom_id res chain seq x y z
N ALA A 1 6.24 -10.98 -6.12
CA ALA A 1 5.17 -10.17 -5.51
C ALA A 1 4.33 -9.45 -6.57
N LEU A 2 4.87 -8.47 -7.31
CA LEU A 2 4.13 -7.73 -8.35
C LEU A 2 3.48 -8.59 -9.46
N ALA A 3 4.01 -9.78 -9.75
CA ALA A 3 3.45 -10.71 -10.73
C ALA A 3 2.07 -11.28 -10.33
N ALA A 4 1.72 -11.25 -9.03
CA ALA A 4 0.46 -11.75 -8.50
C ALA A 4 -0.64 -10.68 -8.44
N ILE A 5 -0.40 -9.46 -8.93
CA ILE A 5 -1.40 -8.40 -8.95
C ILE A 5 -2.34 -8.62 -10.13
N GLU A 6 -3.63 -8.72 -9.84
CA GLU A 6 -4.69 -8.91 -10.83
C GLU A 6 -5.42 -7.59 -11.12
N PRO A 7 -5.92 -7.39 -12.35
CA PRO A 7 -6.73 -6.21 -12.67
C PRO A 7 -7.95 -6.07 -11.74
N GLY A 8 -8.27 -4.84 -11.35
CA GLY A 8 -9.41 -4.52 -10.48
C GLY A 8 -9.18 -4.71 -8.98
N GLN A 9 -8.04 -5.28 -8.56
CA GLN A 9 -7.75 -5.45 -7.14
C GLN A 9 -7.50 -4.11 -6.42
N VAL A 10 -7.80 -4.10 -5.12
CA VAL A 10 -7.37 -3.09 -4.16
C VAL A 10 -6.10 -3.57 -3.48
N VAL A 11 -4.99 -2.85 -3.68
CA VAL A 11 -3.66 -3.22 -3.14
C VAL A 11 -3.24 -2.22 -2.06
N LEU A 12 -2.61 -2.71 -0.99
CA LEU A 12 -1.95 -1.89 0.02
C LEU A 12 -0.43 -2.13 -0.02
N ASP A 13 0.35 -1.06 -0.13
CA ASP A 13 1.80 -1.05 -0.03
C ASP A 13 2.23 -0.52 1.35
N LEU A 14 2.80 -1.40 2.17
CA LEU A 14 3.30 -1.07 3.51
C LEU A 14 4.68 -0.44 3.43
N GLY A 15 4.81 0.80 3.94
CA GLY A 15 6.05 1.55 3.92
C GLY A 15 6.39 2.00 2.50
N SER A 16 5.45 2.68 1.84
CA SER A 16 5.51 2.97 0.41
C SER A 16 6.66 3.91 0.01
N GLY A 17 7.27 4.63 0.95
CA GLY A 17 8.35 5.57 0.69
C GLY A 17 7.95 6.58 -0.38
N GLY A 18 8.83 6.79 -1.38
CA GLY A 18 8.54 7.63 -2.55
C GLY A 18 7.54 7.04 -3.56
N GLY A 19 6.91 5.90 -3.25
CA GLY A 19 5.77 5.35 -3.98
C GLY A 19 6.10 4.44 -5.18
N ILE A 20 7.33 3.95 -5.31
CA ILE A 20 7.74 3.17 -6.50
C ILE A 20 6.88 1.91 -6.68
N ASP A 21 6.76 1.09 -5.63
CA ASP A 21 6.03 -0.17 -5.68
C ASP A 21 4.51 0.07 -5.81
N ALA A 22 3.96 1.03 -5.05
CA ALA A 22 2.58 1.48 -5.21
C ALA A 22 2.24 1.93 -6.64
N LEU A 23 3.10 2.72 -7.29
CA LEU A 23 2.86 3.21 -8.67
C LEU A 23 3.01 2.10 -9.72
N LEU A 24 3.89 1.12 -9.48
CA LEU A 24 4.00 -0.08 -10.32
C LEU A 24 2.74 -0.94 -10.19
N ALA A 25 2.27 -1.16 -8.94
CA ALA A 25 1.03 -1.87 -8.66
C ALA A 25 -0.18 -1.19 -9.33
N ALA A 26 -0.22 0.14 -9.31
CA ALA A 26 -1.30 0.94 -9.90
C ALA A 26 -1.50 0.69 -11.39
N ARG A 27 -0.40 0.57 -12.13
CA ARG A 27 -0.44 0.21 -13.55
C ARG A 27 -0.95 -1.21 -13.76
N ARG A 28 -0.66 -2.11 -12.83
CA ARG A 28 -0.99 -3.55 -12.95
C ARG A 28 -2.44 -3.86 -12.59
N VAL A 29 -2.99 -3.21 -11.56
CA VAL A 29 -4.42 -3.30 -11.22
C VAL A 29 -5.31 -2.60 -12.26
N GLY A 30 -4.75 -1.68 -13.04
CA GLY A 30 -5.48 -0.98 -14.10
C GLY A 30 -6.50 0.03 -13.58
N PRO A 31 -7.32 0.61 -14.47
CA PRO A 31 -8.18 1.77 -14.15
C PRO A 31 -9.33 1.45 -13.20
N THR A 32 -9.71 0.18 -13.07
CA THR A 32 -10.77 -0.27 -12.15
C THR A 32 -10.25 -0.69 -10.78
N GLY A 33 -8.94 -0.83 -10.63
CA GLY A 33 -8.30 -1.13 -9.36
C GLY A 33 -7.88 0.12 -8.60
N ARG A 34 -7.41 -0.09 -7.36
CA ARG A 34 -6.97 0.98 -6.46
C ARG A 34 -5.70 0.55 -5.74
N VAL A 35 -4.79 1.49 -5.49
CA VAL A 35 -3.62 1.25 -4.65
C VAL A 35 -3.55 2.27 -3.54
N TYR A 36 -3.30 1.80 -2.33
CA TYR A 36 -2.95 2.61 -1.18
C TYR A 36 -1.47 2.40 -0.86
N GLY A 37 -0.74 3.48 -0.61
CA GLY A 37 0.58 3.42 0.01
C GLY A 37 0.53 4.05 1.39
N VAL A 38 1.07 3.38 2.40
CA VAL A 38 1.18 3.94 3.77
C VAL A 38 2.63 4.25 4.06
N ASP A 39 2.90 5.46 4.52
CA ASP A 39 4.20 5.87 5.05
C ASP A 39 4.00 6.82 6.23
N MET A 40 4.92 6.83 7.19
CA MET A 40 4.81 7.63 8.42
C MET A 40 5.42 9.02 8.28
N THR A 41 6.25 9.25 7.25
CA THR A 41 7.02 10.49 7.10
C THR A 41 6.39 11.41 6.06
N GLU A 42 6.16 12.68 6.42
CA GLU A 42 5.59 13.66 5.50
C GLU A 42 6.49 13.91 4.28
N GLU A 43 7.81 13.79 4.46
CA GLU A 43 8.79 13.92 3.39
C GLU A 43 8.60 12.85 2.31
N MET A 44 8.44 11.57 2.71
CA MET A 44 8.19 10.50 1.75
C MET A 44 6.82 10.64 1.10
N LEU A 45 5.79 11.00 1.87
CA LEU A 45 4.45 11.21 1.32
C LEU A 45 4.41 12.37 0.31
N ALA A 46 5.13 13.47 0.58
CA ALA A 46 5.26 14.57 -0.36
C ALA A 46 5.93 14.11 -1.66
N LEU A 47 7.03 13.34 -1.56
CA LEU A 47 7.71 12.76 -2.72
C LEU A 47 6.81 11.80 -3.50
N ALA A 48 6.07 10.94 -2.80
CA ALA A 48 5.16 9.96 -3.39
C ALA A 48 3.99 10.63 -4.14
N ARG A 49 3.41 11.68 -3.54
CA ARG A 49 2.36 12.50 -4.17
C ARG A 49 2.87 13.20 -5.44
N ALA A 50 4.08 13.77 -5.41
CA ALA A 50 4.70 14.37 -6.60
C ALA A 50 4.97 13.32 -7.70
N ASN A 51 5.44 12.12 -7.32
CA ASN A 51 5.65 11.02 -8.26
C ASN A 51 4.34 10.52 -8.89
N ARG A 52 3.26 10.46 -8.10
CA ARG A 52 1.91 10.12 -8.58
C ARG A 52 1.41 11.10 -9.62
N GLU A 53 1.56 12.40 -9.37
CA GLU A 53 1.17 13.45 -10.31
C GLU A 53 1.95 13.35 -11.62
N ARG A 54 3.28 13.21 -11.53
CA ARG A 54 4.14 13.00 -12.70
C ARG A 54 3.80 11.73 -13.48
N ALA A 55 3.36 10.68 -12.81
CA ALA A 55 2.93 9.43 -13.42
C ALA A 55 1.48 9.44 -13.96
N GLY A 56 0.70 10.48 -13.68
CA GLY A 56 -0.73 10.52 -14.01
C GLY A 56 -1.57 9.43 -13.33
N ALA A 57 -1.10 8.90 -12.19
CA ALA A 57 -1.68 7.73 -11.54
C ALA A 57 -2.86 8.12 -10.62
N ALA A 58 -4.04 8.32 -11.21
CA ALA A 58 -5.24 8.72 -10.47
C ALA A 58 -5.79 7.65 -9.50
N ASN A 59 -5.45 6.38 -9.74
CA ASN A 59 -5.88 5.22 -8.95
C ASN A 59 -4.95 4.89 -7.76
N VAL A 60 -4.10 5.83 -7.35
CA VAL A 60 -3.20 5.69 -6.18
C VAL A 60 -3.48 6.76 -5.15
N GLU A 61 -3.46 6.37 -3.88
CA GLU A 61 -3.58 7.26 -2.73
C GLU A 61 -2.48 6.96 -1.70
N PHE A 62 -1.86 8.00 -1.16
CA PHE A 62 -0.82 7.88 -0.13
C PHE A 62 -1.36 8.39 1.20
N LEU A 63 -1.31 7.55 2.22
CA LEU A 63 -1.89 7.77 3.53
C LEU A 63 -0.77 7.94 4.57
N ASN A 64 -0.92 8.95 5.43
CA ASN A 64 -0.06 9.11 6.60
C ASN A 64 -0.47 8.11 7.68
N GLY A 65 0.46 7.25 8.08
CA GLY A 65 0.26 6.28 9.15
C GLY A 65 1.44 5.34 9.31
N THR A 66 1.39 4.48 10.31
CA THR A 66 2.40 3.43 10.52
C THR A 66 1.88 2.08 10.05
N ILE A 67 2.80 1.14 9.84
CA ILE A 67 2.45 -0.22 9.41
C ILE A 67 1.89 -1.07 10.56
N GLU A 68 2.01 -0.60 11.80
CA GLU A 68 1.40 -1.14 13.03
C GLU A 68 0.00 -0.59 13.31
N ALA A 69 -0.44 0.45 12.59
CA ALA A 69 -1.74 1.09 12.74
C ALA A 69 -2.20 1.65 11.37
N ILE A 70 -2.69 0.75 10.51
CA ILE A 70 -2.98 1.05 9.11
C ILE A 70 -4.27 1.90 9.05
N PRO A 71 -4.24 3.09 8.41
CA PRO A 71 -5.38 4.01 8.35
C PRO A 71 -6.41 3.57 7.28
N LEU A 72 -6.82 2.30 7.32
CA LEU A 72 -7.83 1.71 6.44
C LEU A 72 -8.85 0.90 7.25
N PRO A 73 -10.10 0.79 6.78
CA PRO A 73 -11.11 -0.06 7.40
C PRO A 73 -10.74 -1.55 7.32
N ASP A 74 -11.37 -2.34 8.19
CA ASP A 74 -11.31 -3.80 8.14
C ASP A 74 -11.77 -4.31 6.77
N ARG A 75 -11.16 -5.40 6.30
CA ARG A 75 -11.59 -6.13 5.10
C ARG A 75 -11.78 -5.24 3.87
N SER A 76 -10.86 -4.30 3.66
CA SER A 76 -10.91 -3.29 2.61
C SER A 76 -9.99 -3.56 1.42
N VAL A 77 -8.96 -4.40 1.56
CA VAL A 77 -7.96 -4.65 0.51
C VAL A 77 -7.89 -6.12 0.11
N ASP A 78 -7.54 -6.38 -1.16
CA ASP A 78 -7.42 -7.73 -1.73
C ASP A 78 -5.99 -8.29 -1.60
N LEU A 79 -4.98 -7.40 -1.61
CA LEU A 79 -3.57 -7.77 -1.54
C LEU A 79 -2.79 -6.77 -0.69
N VAL A 80 -1.95 -7.26 0.22
CA VAL A 80 -0.93 -6.47 0.91
C VAL A 80 0.45 -6.80 0.33
N ILE A 81 1.21 -5.76 -0.03
CA ILE A 81 2.61 -5.86 -0.43
C ILE A 81 3.47 -5.08 0.55
N SER A 82 4.73 -5.50 0.70
CA SER A 82 5.72 -4.80 1.48
C SER A 82 7.10 -5.15 0.95
N ASN A 83 8.01 -4.18 0.98
CA ASN A 83 9.40 -4.38 0.62
C ASN A 83 10.32 -3.97 1.79
N CYS A 84 10.86 -4.98 2.49
CA CYS A 84 11.82 -4.86 3.60
C CYS A 84 11.41 -4.05 4.85
N VAL A 85 10.31 -3.28 4.85
CA VAL A 85 9.99 -2.40 5.99
C VAL A 85 9.52 -3.15 7.24
N ILE A 86 8.92 -4.34 7.11
CA ILE A 86 8.48 -5.16 8.26
C ILE A 86 9.67 -5.50 9.18
N ASN A 87 10.87 -5.63 8.63
CA ASN A 87 12.07 -5.93 9.41
C ASN A 87 12.43 -4.80 10.39
N LEU A 88 12.10 -3.56 10.03
CA LEU A 88 12.37 -2.35 10.81
C LEU A 88 11.32 -2.08 11.88
N SER A 89 10.16 -2.75 11.82
CA SER A 89 9.13 -2.64 12.85
C SER A 89 9.60 -3.24 14.18
N ALA A 90 9.33 -2.50 15.26
CA ALA A 90 9.55 -2.93 16.64
C ALA A 90 8.49 -3.94 17.10
N ASP A 91 7.25 -3.85 16.59
CA ASP A 91 6.15 -4.78 16.87
C ASP A 91 5.66 -5.46 15.58
N LYS A 92 6.40 -6.48 15.15
CA LYS A 92 6.04 -7.29 13.98
C LYS A 92 4.68 -7.97 14.14
N GLN A 93 4.27 -8.29 15.37
CA GLN A 93 2.95 -8.89 15.59
C GLN A 93 1.84 -7.89 15.31
N ALA A 94 2.00 -6.62 15.70
CA ALA A 94 1.06 -5.56 15.33
C ALA A 94 0.96 -5.40 13.82
N VAL A 95 2.09 -5.38 13.10
CA VAL A 95 2.10 -5.30 11.64
C VAL A 95 1.30 -6.43 11.01
N PHE A 96 1.54 -7.69 11.41
CA PHE A 96 0.82 -8.82 10.83
C PHE A 96 -0.67 -8.84 11.24
N ARG A 97 -1.02 -8.40 12.46
CA ARG A 97 -2.42 -8.23 12.88
C ARG A 97 -3.14 -7.20 12.03
N GLU A 98 -2.52 -6.04 11.81
CA GLU A 98 -3.10 -4.97 10.99
C GLU A 98 -3.21 -5.37 9.53
N ALA A 99 -2.17 -5.97 8.94
CA ALA A 99 -2.21 -6.50 7.58
C ALA A 99 -3.36 -7.50 7.42
N PHE A 100 -3.55 -8.41 8.38
CA PHE A 100 -4.67 -9.35 8.37
C PHE A 100 -6.03 -8.67 8.56
N ARG A 101 -6.13 -7.65 9.43
CA ARG A 101 -7.37 -6.90 9.68
C ARG A 101 -7.90 -6.24 8.42
N VAL A 102 -7.01 -5.60 7.65
CA VAL A 102 -7.41 -4.86 6.43
C VAL A 102 -7.68 -5.79 5.25
N LEU A 103 -7.19 -7.03 5.26
CA LEU A 103 -7.45 -8.00 4.19
C LEU A 103 -8.91 -8.46 4.17
N LYS A 104 -9.51 -8.44 2.98
CA LYS A 104 -10.80 -9.10 2.70
C LYS A 104 -10.68 -10.61 2.93
N PRO A 105 -11.81 -11.32 3.19
CA PRO A 105 -11.81 -12.78 3.15
C PRO A 105 -11.24 -13.29 1.81
N GLY A 106 -10.21 -14.13 1.88
CA GLY A 106 -9.50 -14.65 0.69
C GLY A 106 -8.42 -13.72 0.12
N GLY A 107 -8.23 -12.53 0.71
CA GLY A 107 -7.10 -11.66 0.42
C GLY A 107 -5.77 -12.26 0.90
N ARG A 108 -4.67 -11.71 0.40
CA ARG A 108 -3.31 -12.25 0.61
C ARG A 108 -2.30 -11.18 0.98
#